data_AF-A0A1A9MEB5-F1
#
_entry.id   AF-A0A1A9MEB5-F1
#
_cell.length_a   1.000
_cell.length_b   1.000
_cell.length_c   1.000
_cell.angle_alpha   90.00
_cell.angle_beta   90.00
_cell.angle_gamma   90.00
#
_symmetry.space_group_name_H-M   'P 1'
#
loop_
_entity.id
_entity.type
_entity.pdbx_description
1 polymer ?
#
loop_
_entity_poly.entity_id
_entity_poly.type
_entity_poly.pdbx_seq_one_letter_code
_entity_poly.pdbx_strand_id
1 'polypeptide(L)'
;MLLLAIVLAAAVPNSPRRFIGPAFEALATQTDTACPSRQVRSMTPGDLDFVQETFEGQLTPHDRARLDAANTAAARCADRNGLTCPVEATLDALQRTHLLAQFSRYLCAHPTPG
;
A
#
# COMPACT_ATOMS: atom_id res chain seq x y z
N MET A 1 29.14 -43.59 -13.62
CA MET A 1 29.66 -42.25 -13.33
C MET A 1 28.47 -41.33 -13.10
N LEU A 2 28.31 -40.88 -11.86
CA LEU A 2 27.16 -40.12 -11.34
C LEU A 2 27.57 -38.64 -11.30
N LEU A 3 26.82 -37.73 -11.91
CA LEU A 3 26.94 -36.29 -11.67
C LEU A 3 25.53 -35.67 -11.68
N LEU A 4 24.89 -35.67 -10.51
CA LEU A 4 23.66 -34.92 -10.23
C LEU A 4 24.05 -33.48 -9.92
N ALA A 5 23.75 -32.56 -10.83
CA ALA A 5 23.88 -31.12 -10.60
C ALA A 5 22.69 -30.65 -9.76
N ILE A 6 22.94 -30.38 -8.46
CA ILE A 6 21.95 -29.77 -7.58
C ILE A 6 21.99 -28.26 -7.83
N VAL A 7 20.98 -27.75 -8.53
CA VAL A 7 20.75 -26.30 -8.66
C VAL A 7 20.23 -25.79 -7.31
N LEU A 8 21.08 -25.11 -6.53
CA LEU A 8 20.63 -24.37 -5.36
C LEU A 8 19.81 -23.16 -5.83
N ALA A 9 18.49 -23.32 -5.85
CA ALA A 9 17.59 -22.18 -5.83
C ALA A 9 17.73 -21.51 -4.44
N ALA A 10 18.54 -20.44 -4.37
CA ALA A 10 18.57 -19.59 -3.20
C ALA A 10 17.19 -18.95 -3.04
N ALA A 11 16.38 -19.51 -2.14
CA ALA A 11 15.15 -18.89 -1.69
C ALA A 11 15.53 -17.58 -0.98
N VAL A 12 15.44 -16.46 -1.71
CA VAL A 12 15.59 -15.15 -1.11
C VAL A 12 14.47 -15.03 -0.07
N PRO A 13 14.77 -14.80 1.21
CA PRO A 13 13.72 -14.63 2.19
C PRO A 13 12.97 -13.35 1.83
N ASN A 14 11.76 -13.52 1.26
CA ASN A 14 10.76 -12.47 1.14
C ASN A 14 10.29 -12.10 2.54
N SER A 15 11.15 -11.45 3.32
CA SER A 15 10.72 -10.77 4.52
C SER A 15 9.68 -9.75 4.07
N PRO A 16 8.43 -9.81 4.55
CA PRO A 16 7.43 -8.82 4.16
C PRO A 16 8.00 -7.45 4.51
N ARG A 17 8.25 -6.63 3.47
CA ARG A 17 8.68 -5.25 3.67
C ARG A 17 7.56 -4.57 4.41
N ARG A 18 7.82 -4.21 5.66
CA ARG A 18 6.84 -3.55 6.53
C ARG A 18 6.82 -2.08 6.21
N PHE A 19 5.63 -1.53 6.09
CA PHE A 19 5.39 -0.11 6.12
C PHE A 19 5.71 0.44 7.50
N ILE A 20 6.44 1.57 7.55
CA ILE A 20 6.93 2.16 8.81
C ILE A 20 6.57 3.66 8.94
N GLY A 21 5.71 4.17 8.06
CA GLY A 21 5.25 5.56 8.07
C GLY A 21 4.06 5.85 9.00
N PRO A 22 3.92 7.10 9.49
CA PRO A 22 2.81 7.50 10.36
C PRO A 22 1.44 7.39 9.70
N ALA A 23 1.34 7.63 8.38
CA ALA A 23 0.08 7.48 7.65
C ALA A 23 -0.37 6.01 7.55
N PHE A 24 0.57 5.08 7.45
CA PHE A 24 0.26 3.66 7.53
C PHE A 24 -0.21 3.25 8.92
N GLU A 25 0.43 3.75 9.99
CA GLU A 25 0.00 3.44 11.36
C GLU A 25 -1.40 4.02 11.66
N ALA A 26 -1.69 5.23 11.17
CA ALA A 26 -3.02 5.83 11.27
C ALA A 26 -4.07 5.02 10.51
N LEU A 27 -3.75 4.56 9.30
CA LEU A 27 -4.62 3.66 8.53
C LEU A 27 -4.88 2.36 9.29
N ALA A 28 -3.81 1.67 9.70
CA ALA A 28 -3.88 0.40 10.40
C ALA A 28 -4.74 0.52 11.66
N THR A 29 -4.51 1.55 12.48
CA THR A 29 -5.30 1.82 13.69
C THR A 29 -6.79 2.01 13.38
N GLN A 30 -7.13 2.78 12.34
CA GLN A 30 -8.52 2.98 11.93
C GLN A 30 -9.17 1.64 11.51
N THR A 31 -8.46 0.83 10.73
CA THR A 31 -9.00 -0.45 10.23
C THR A 31 -8.99 -1.57 11.28
N ASP A 32 -8.05 -1.59 12.22
CA ASP A 32 -8.01 -2.54 13.33
C ASP A 32 -9.27 -2.41 14.20
N THR A 33 -9.78 -1.18 14.33
CA THR A 33 -11.01 -0.90 15.07
C THR A 33 -12.26 -1.14 14.23
N ALA A 34 -12.29 -0.64 13.00
CA ALA A 34 -13.50 -0.65 12.16
C ALA A 34 -13.76 -2.00 11.47
N CYS A 35 -12.71 -2.73 11.10
CA CYS A 35 -12.80 -3.99 10.36
C CYS A 35 -11.57 -4.89 10.62
N PRO A 36 -11.42 -5.47 11.82
CA PRO A 36 -10.23 -6.23 12.22
C PRO A 36 -9.93 -7.46 11.35
N SER A 37 -10.95 -8.05 10.72
CA SER A 37 -10.79 -9.15 9.75
C SER A 37 -9.99 -8.75 8.51
N ARG A 38 -9.82 -7.45 8.25
CA ARG A 38 -9.08 -6.93 7.10
C ARG A 38 -7.58 -7.10 7.22
N GLN A 39 -7.06 -7.12 8.46
CA GLN A 39 -5.64 -7.29 8.77
C GLN A 39 -4.71 -6.41 7.90
N VAL A 40 -4.95 -5.10 7.84
CA VAL A 40 -4.15 -4.18 7.00
C VAL A 40 -2.64 -4.26 7.30
N ARG A 41 -2.28 -4.58 8.55
CA ARG A 41 -0.89 -4.78 8.97
C ARG A 41 -0.16 -5.93 8.28
N SER A 42 -0.89 -6.90 7.72
CA SER A 42 -0.33 -8.02 6.97
C SER A 42 -0.38 -7.83 5.45
N MET A 43 -0.94 -6.73 4.95
CA MET A 43 -0.99 -6.45 3.52
C MET A 43 0.41 -6.22 2.97
N THR A 44 0.65 -6.79 1.78
CA THR A 44 1.85 -6.52 1.01
C THR A 44 1.79 -5.13 0.37
N PRO A 45 2.93 -4.62 -0.12
CA PRO A 45 2.88 -3.42 -0.93
C PRO A 45 2.00 -3.51 -2.17
N GLY A 46 1.94 -4.67 -2.83
CA GLY A 46 1.06 -4.87 -3.98
C GLY A 46 -0.42 -4.82 -3.61
N ASP A 47 -0.79 -5.40 -2.46
CA ASP A 47 -2.17 -5.33 -1.97
C ASP A 47 -2.59 -3.88 -1.78
N LEU A 48 -1.80 -3.09 -1.05
CA LEU A 48 -2.14 -1.69 -0.77
C LEU A 48 -2.14 -0.81 -2.02
N ASP A 49 -1.17 -1.00 -2.91
CA ASP A 49 -1.10 -0.31 -4.20
C ASP A 49 -2.39 -0.52 -5.00
N PHE A 50 -2.82 -1.77 -5.15
CA PHE A 50 -4.06 -2.12 -5.86
C PHE A 50 -5.31 -1.42 -5.26
N VAL A 51 -5.51 -1.49 -3.94
CA VAL A 51 -6.70 -0.87 -3.32
C VAL A 51 -6.61 0.66 -3.32
N GLN A 52 -5.40 1.24 -3.27
CA GLN A 52 -5.21 2.68 -3.46
C GLN A 52 -5.65 3.12 -4.85
N GLU A 53 -5.14 2.48 -5.90
CA GLU A 53 -5.53 2.78 -7.28
C GLU A 53 -7.04 2.66 -7.51
N THR A 54 -7.64 1.59 -6.96
CA THR A 54 -9.09 1.37 -7.10
C THR A 54 -9.90 2.42 -6.33
N PHE A 55 -9.47 2.80 -5.14
CA PHE A 55 -10.09 3.87 -4.36
C PHE A 55 -9.99 5.22 -5.07
N GLU A 56 -8.80 5.52 -5.60
CA GLU A 56 -8.50 6.74 -6.34
C GLU A 56 -9.40 6.91 -7.56
N GLY A 57 -9.71 5.82 -8.26
CA GLY A 57 -10.65 5.80 -9.38
C GLY A 57 -12.11 6.12 -9.01
N GLN A 58 -12.45 6.11 -7.72
CA GLN A 58 -13.80 6.43 -7.21
C GLN A 58 -13.89 7.84 -6.61
N LEU A 59 -12.78 8.58 -6.58
CA LEU A 59 -12.77 9.95 -6.05
C LEU A 59 -13.55 10.89 -6.96
N THR A 60 -14.11 11.93 -6.36
CA THR A 60 -14.63 13.06 -7.12
C THR A 60 -13.47 13.72 -7.89
N PRO A 61 -13.72 14.39 -9.03
CA PRO A 61 -12.67 15.10 -9.76
C PRO A 61 -11.90 16.11 -8.89
N HIS A 62 -12.59 16.75 -7.94
CA HIS A 62 -11.98 17.71 -7.02
C HIS A 62 -11.03 17.03 -6.03
N ASP A 63 -11.46 15.96 -5.37
CA ASP A 63 -10.62 15.21 -4.43
C ASP A 63 -9.45 14.54 -5.14
N ARG A 64 -9.67 14.04 -6.36
CA ARG A 64 -8.63 13.47 -7.21
C ARG A 64 -7.54 14.51 -7.51
N ALA A 65 -7.93 15.69 -7.99
CA ALA A 65 -6.96 16.75 -8.27
C ALA A 65 -6.18 17.19 -7.01
N ARG A 66 -6.84 17.24 -5.85
CA ARG A 66 -6.19 17.56 -4.58
C ARG A 66 -5.20 16.48 -4.16
N LEU A 67 -5.56 15.21 -4.34
CA LEU A 67 -4.67 14.08 -4.09
C LEU A 67 -3.46 14.09 -5.02
N ASP A 68 -3.68 14.28 -6.32
CA ASP A 68 -2.62 14.33 -7.33
C ASP A 68 -1.61 15.46 -7.04
N ALA A 69 -2.09 16.62 -6.60
CA ALA A 69 -1.22 17.74 -6.20
C ALA A 69 -0.39 17.45 -4.93
N ALA A 70 -0.91 16.62 -4.02
CA ALA A 70 -0.22 16.26 -2.78
C ALA A 70 0.70 15.04 -2.94
N ASN A 71 0.39 14.16 -3.90
CA ASN A 71 1.13 12.93 -4.13
C ASN A 71 2.43 13.23 -4.88
N THR A 72 3.55 13.10 -4.15
CA THR A 72 4.89 13.39 -4.66
C THR A 72 5.68 12.11 -4.98
N ALA A 73 5.01 10.96 -5.04
CA ALA A 73 5.63 9.65 -5.28
C ALA A 73 6.52 9.65 -6.52
N ALA A 74 6.04 10.18 -7.65
CA ALA A 74 6.79 10.20 -8.91
C ALA A 74 8.17 10.86 -8.77
N ALA A 75 8.28 11.97 -8.03
CA ALA A 75 9.54 12.65 -7.81
C ALA A 75 10.37 12.01 -6.68
N ARG A 76 9.74 11.60 -5.57
CA ARG A 76 10.42 11.10 -4.37
C ARG A 76 10.93 9.66 -4.51
N CYS A 77 10.27 8.87 -5.35
CA CYS A 77 10.50 7.44 -5.48
C CYS A 77 11.13 7.05 -6.83
N ALA A 78 11.49 8.01 -7.69
CA ALA A 78 12.01 7.76 -9.04
C ALA A 78 13.20 6.77 -9.07
N ASP A 79 14.12 6.89 -8.12
CA ASP A 79 15.33 6.05 -8.04
C ASP A 79 15.15 4.81 -7.14
N ARG A 80 13.92 4.50 -6.72
CA ARG A 80 13.62 3.42 -5.77
C ARG A 80 12.89 2.28 -6.47
N ASN A 81 13.42 1.07 -6.30
CA ASN A 81 12.77 -0.14 -6.78
C ASN A 81 11.69 -0.64 -5.80
N GLY A 82 10.53 -1.02 -6.34
CA GLY A 82 9.42 -1.66 -5.64
C GLY A 82 8.35 -0.68 -5.11
N LEU A 83 7.23 -1.25 -4.66
CA LEU A 83 6.00 -0.50 -4.37
C LEU A 83 5.96 0.15 -2.99
N THR A 84 6.88 -0.16 -2.08
CA THR A 84 6.84 0.39 -0.70
C THR A 84 6.90 1.91 -0.69
N CYS A 85 7.82 2.53 -1.43
CA CYS A 85 7.97 3.99 -1.48
C CYS A 85 6.73 4.70 -2.05
N PRO A 86 6.21 4.34 -3.25
CA PRO A 86 5.03 5.00 -3.79
C PRO A 86 3.80 4.79 -2.90
N VAL A 87 3.58 3.60 -2.35
CA VAL A 87 2.44 3.34 -1.44
C VAL A 87 2.51 4.21 -0.19
N GLU A 88 3.68 4.36 0.44
CA GLU A 88 3.83 5.25 1.60
C GLU A 88 3.60 6.72 1.22
N ALA A 89 4.12 7.15 0.08
CA ALA A 89 3.91 8.52 -0.42
C ALA A 89 2.44 8.80 -0.71
N THR A 90 1.71 7.83 -1.25
CA THR A 90 0.26 7.91 -1.46
C THR A 90 -0.51 7.95 -0.13
N LEU A 91 -0.15 7.12 0.86
CA LEU A 91 -0.77 7.19 2.21
C LEU A 91 -0.56 8.55 2.86
N ASP A 92 0.65 9.10 2.77
CA ASP A 92 0.95 10.45 3.25
C ASP A 92 0.09 11.51 2.56
N ALA A 93 -0.10 11.39 1.25
CA ALA A 93 -0.94 12.29 0.47
C ALA A 93 -2.42 12.17 0.86
N LEU A 94 -2.93 10.95 1.04
CA LEU A 94 -4.28 10.68 1.55
C LEU A 94 -4.48 11.28 2.94
N GLN A 95 -3.47 11.21 3.81
CA GLN A 95 -3.53 11.85 5.13
C GLN A 95 -3.58 13.38 5.02
N ARG A 96 -2.70 14.00 4.24
CA ARG A 96 -2.64 15.47 4.08
C ARG A 96 -3.87 16.06 3.42
N THR A 97 -4.56 15.27 2.60
CA THR A 97 -5.78 15.67 1.89
C THR A 97 -7.06 15.27 2.63
N HIS A 98 -6.93 14.78 3.86
CA HIS A 98 -8.03 14.31 4.71
C HIS A 98 -8.86 13.15 4.11
N LEU A 99 -8.30 12.44 3.14
CA LEU A 99 -8.94 11.30 2.47
C LEU A 99 -8.64 9.97 3.18
N LEU A 100 -7.68 9.92 4.11
CA LEU A 100 -7.28 8.66 4.78
C LEU A 100 -8.45 7.97 5.50
N ALA A 101 -9.35 8.73 6.14
CA ALA A 101 -10.53 8.17 6.80
C ALA A 101 -11.58 7.64 5.80
N GLN A 102 -11.63 8.18 4.59
CA GLN A 102 -12.47 7.64 3.53
C GLN A 102 -11.86 6.36 2.95
N PHE A 103 -10.53 6.34 2.79
CA PHE A 103 -9.80 5.16 2.36
C PHE A 103 -9.93 3.99 3.35
N SER A 104 -9.87 4.24 4.67
CA SER A 104 -10.08 3.19 5.67
C SER A 104 -11.48 2.58 5.60
N ARG A 105 -12.52 3.42 5.43
CA ARG A 105 -13.90 2.94 5.18
C ARG A 105 -13.99 2.13 3.89
N TYR A 106 -13.32 2.58 2.83
CA TYR A 106 -13.27 1.87 1.56
C TYR A 106 -12.67 0.46 1.72
N LEU A 107 -11.54 0.35 2.42
CA LEU A 107 -10.88 -0.91 2.74
C LEU A 107 -11.78 -1.87 3.54
N CYS A 108 -12.59 -1.34 4.46
CA CYS A 108 -13.53 -2.15 5.21
C CYS A 108 -14.72 -2.65 4.38
N ALA A 109 -15.08 -1.94 3.31
CA ALA A 109 -16.22 -2.28 2.45
C ALA A 109 -15.85 -3.17 1.24
N HIS A 110 -14.56 -3.28 0.90
CA HIS A 110 -14.11 -3.96 -0.32
C HIS A 110 -13.01 -5.01 -0.03
N PRO A 111 -13.11 -6.22 -0.63
CA PRO A 111 -12.05 -7.21 -0.53
C PRO A 111 -10.79 -6.76 -1.30
N THR A 112 -9.61 -7.22 -0.90
CA THR A 112 -8.43 -7.19 -1.78
C THR A 112 -8.55 -8.33 -2.78
N PRO A 113 -8.00 -8.19 -4.00
CA PRO A 113 -7.71 -9.34 -4.83
C PRO A 113 -6.83 -10.30 -4.04
N GLY A 114 -7.20 -11.58 -4.06
CA GLY A 114 -6.39 -12.65 -3.48
C GLY A 114 -5.28 -13.10 -4.41
#